data_AF-A0A2X2BGM3-F1
#
_entry.id   AF-A0A2X2BGM3-F1
#
_cell.length_a   1.000
_cell.length_b   1.000
_cell.length_c   1.000
_cell.angle_alpha   90.00
_cell.angle_beta   90.00
_cell.angle_gamma   90.00
#
_symmetry.space_group_name_H-M   'P 1'
#
loop_
_entity.id
_entity.type
_entity.pdbx_description
1 polymer ?
#
loop_
_entity_poly.entity_id
_entity_poly.type
_entity_poly.pdbx_seq_one_letter_code
_entity_poly.pdbx_strand_id
1 'polypeptide(L)' 'MWAKNGGNGWGFVPNVFLSLLAQRGIDKAIIDKLCIDNPANLLA' A
#
# COMPACT_ATOMS: atom_id res chain seq x y z
N MET A 1 -14.90 -2.02 -0.62
CA MET A 1 -15.42 -2.10 -2.01
C MET A 1 -14.82 -3.34 -2.68
N TRP A 2 -15.62 -4.31 -3.11
CA TRP A 2 -15.10 -5.58 -3.66
C TRP A 2 -14.63 -5.46 -5.10
N ALA A 3 -13.48 -6.06 -5.43
CA ALA A 3 -12.92 -6.07 -6.79
C ALA A 3 -13.86 -6.68 -7.82
N LYS A 4 -14.50 -7.81 -7.48
CA LYS A 4 -15.49 -8.49 -8.33
C LYS A 4 -16.70 -7.63 -8.71
N ASN A 5 -16.95 -6.54 -7.99
CA ASN A 5 -18.08 -5.63 -8.22
C ASN A 5 -17.63 -4.26 -8.76
N GLY A 6 -16.44 -4.19 -9.39
CA GLY A 6 -15.90 -2.93 -9.93
C GLY A 6 -15.30 -2.00 -8.88
N GLY A 7 -15.12 -2.47 -7.64
CA GLY A 7 -14.37 -1.75 -6.61
C GLY A 7 -12.87 -2.00 -6.70
N ASN A 8 -12.11 -1.31 -5.84
CA ASN A 8 -10.64 -1.44 -5.82
C ASN A 8 -10.13 -2.71 -5.11
N GLY A 9 -10.96 -3.35 -4.27
CA GLY A 9 -10.55 -4.55 -3.52
C GLY A 9 -9.43 -4.29 -2.50
N TRP A 10 -8.89 -5.38 -1.93
CA TRP A 10 -7.83 -5.30 -0.91
C TRP A 10 -6.43 -5.13 -1.50
N GLY A 11 -6.22 -5.49 -2.77
CA GLY A 11 -4.93 -5.35 -3.44
C GLY A 11 -4.57 -3.91 -3.86
N PHE A 12 -5.51 -2.97 -3.76
CA PHE A 12 -5.30 -1.62 -4.27
C PHE A 12 -4.17 -0.88 -3.56
N VAL A 13 -4.12 -0.95 -2.23
CA VAL A 13 -3.09 -0.25 -1.46
C VAL A 13 -1.69 -0.78 -1.81
N PRO A 14 -1.38 -2.09 -1.67
CA PRO A 14 -0.03 -2.58 -1.95
C PRO A 14 0.38 -2.48 -3.43
N ASN A 15 -0.57 -2.59 -4.38
CA ASN A 15 -0.23 -2.66 -5.80
C ASN A 15 -0.31 -1.31 -6.53
N VAL A 16 -1.33 -0.49 -6.23
CA VAL A 16 -1.57 0.77 -6.95
C VAL A 16 -1.05 1.94 -6.14
N PHE A 17 -1.47 2.07 -4.88
CA PHE A 17 -1.14 3.25 -4.09
C PHE A 17 0.37 3.38 -3.83
N LEU A 18 1.06 2.28 -3.49
CA LEU A 18 2.52 2.31 -3.31
C LEU A 18 3.26 2.65 -4.62
N SER A 19 2.75 2.20 -5.77
CA SER A 19 3.30 2.57 -7.09
C SER A 19 3.13 4.07 -7.38
N LEU A 20 2.00 4.68 -6.99
CA LEU A 20 1.78 6.12 -7.11
C LEU A 20 2.73 6.92 -6.21
N LEU A 21 3.02 6.43 -4.99
CA LEU A 21 4.01 7.05 -4.10
C LEU A 21 5.42 6.98 -4.71
N ALA A 22 5.78 5.84 -5.31
CA ALA A 22 7.06 5.71 -6.01
C ALA A 22 7.15 6.69 -7.19
N GLN A 23 6.09 6.81 -8.00
CA GLN A 23 6.03 7.79 -9.11
C GLN A 23 6.13 9.24 -8.61
N ARG A 24 5.60 9.53 -7.42
CA ARG A 24 5.69 10.85 -6.79
C ARG A 24 7.09 11.19 -6.26
N GLY A 25 7.99 10.20 -6.22
CA GLY A 25 9.37 10.34 -5.75
C GLY A 25 9.57 10.03 -4.27
N ILE A 26 8.64 9.30 -3.63
CA ILE A 26 8.84 8.84 -2.25
C ILE A 26 9.90 7.74 -2.24
N ASP A 27 10.83 7.82 -1.29
CA ASP A 27 11.91 6.86 -1.13
C ASP A 27 11.36 5.43 -0.96
N LYS A 28 11.94 4.49 -1.71
CA LYS A 28 11.63 3.07 -1.64
C LYS A 28 11.78 2.53 -0.22
N ALA A 29 12.78 2.97 0.54
CA ALA A 29 12.98 2.51 1.91
C ALA A 29 11.84 2.91 2.86
N ILE A 30 11.14 4.01 2.56
CA ILE A 30 9.92 4.41 3.28
C ILE A 30 8.75 3.56 2.80
N ILE A 31 8.56 3.43 1.49
CA ILE A 31 7.45 2.67 0.88
C ILE A 31 7.40 1.23 1.40
N ASP A 32 8.56 0.56 1.46
CA ASP A 32 8.66 -0.85 1.87
C ASP A 32 8.15 -1.08 3.31
N LYS A 33 8.20 -0.06 4.18
CA LYS A 33 7.76 -0.16 5.58
C LYS A 33 6.27 0.09 5.78
N LEU A 34 5.61 0.81 4.86
CA LEU A 34 4.27 1.36 5.08
C LEU A 34 3.19 0.30 5.30
N CYS A 35 3.32 -0.87 4.65
CA CYS A 35 2.32 -1.94 4.73
C CYS A 35 2.83 -3.21 5.41
N ILE A 36 4.03 -3.19 5.99
CA ILE A 36 4.64 -4.34 6.68
C ILE A 36 5.09 -3.91 8.08
N ASP A 37 6.21 -3.20 8.20
CA ASP A 37 6.82 -2.87 9.50
C ASP A 37 5.93 -1.93 10.32
N ASN A 38 5.37 -0.90 9.68
CA ASN A 38 4.54 0.09 10.37
C ASN A 38 3.28 -0.54 10.99
N PRO A 39 2.44 -1.29 10.25
CA PRO A 39 1.29 -1.95 10.85
C PRO A 39 1.69 -3.04 11.85
N ALA A 40 2.81 -3.75 11.65
CA ALA A 40 3.30 -4.72 12.65
C ALA A 40 3.60 -4.03 13.99
N ASN A 41 4.29 -2.90 13.97
CA ASN A 41 4.59 -2.12 15.18
C ASN A 41 3.36 -1.50 15.84
N LEU A 42 2.26 -1.32 15.10
CA LEU A 42 1.02 -0.78 15.63
C LEU A 42 0.13 -1.86 16.28
N LEU A 43 0.16 -3.08 15.74
CA LEU A 43 -0.82 -4.13 16.03
C LEU A 43 -0.29 -5.29 16.89
N ALA A 44 1.03 -5.43 17.04
CA ALA A 44 1.70 -6.45 17.85
C ALA A 44 2.46 -5.81 19.02
#